data_AF-A0A657B9Q5-F1
#
_entry.id   AF-A0A657B9Q5-F1
#
_cell.length_a   1.000
_cell.length_b   1.000
_cell.length_c   1.000
_cell.angle_alpha   90.00
_cell.angle_beta   90.00
_cell.angle_gamma   90.00
#
_symmetry.space_group_name_H-M   'P 1'
#
loop_
_entity.id
_entity.type
_entity.pdbx_description
1 polymer ?
#
loop_
_entity_poly.entity_id
_entity_poly.type
_entity_poly.pdbx_seq_one_letter_code
_entity_poly.pdbx_strand_id
1 'polypeptide(L)' 'MIRFKLKEMIAKKEFSDGERVTVAAVAEATGIHRMTISKLINHRGTNTGTDNVSKLCEYFDCKVEDLIEYVPDRDIKEID' A
#
# COMPACT_ATOMS: atom_id res chain seq x y z
N MET A 1 9.68 -9.16 -8.09
CA MET A 1 8.32 -9.09 -7.49
C MET A 1 7.68 -7.69 -7.57
N ILE A 2 6.36 -7.57 -7.41
CA ILE A 2 5.70 -6.27 -7.17
C ILE A 2 5.83 -5.89 -5.69
N ARG A 3 6.32 -4.68 -5.41
CA ARG A 3 6.37 -4.08 -4.08
C ARG A 3 5.25 -3.07 -3.94
N PHE A 4 4.52 -3.13 -2.82
CA PHE A 4 3.55 -2.12 -2.42
C PHE A 4 4.23 -1.06 -1.55
N LYS A 5 4.06 0.19 -1.95
CA LYS A 5 4.57 1.38 -1.25
C LYS A 5 3.54 1.98 -0.30
N LEU A 6 2.71 1.11 0.30
CA LEU A 6 1.55 1.53 1.08
C LEU A 6 1.95 2.25 2.37
N LYS A 7 3.09 1.91 2.98
CA LYS A 7 3.65 2.66 4.11
C LYS A 7 4.04 4.08 3.71
N GLU A 8 4.68 4.25 2.56
CA GLU A 8 5.03 5.57 2.05
C GLU A 8 3.77 6.41 1.75
N MET A 9 2.74 5.80 1.16
CA MET A 9 1.48 6.50 0.86
C MET A 9 0.71 6.93 2.12
N ILE A 10 0.69 6.08 3.15
CA ILE A 10 0.12 6.43 4.47
C ILE A 10 0.87 7.63 5.05
N ALA A 11 2.21 7.58 5.12
CA ALA A 11 3.00 8.67 5.67
C ALA A 11 2.83 9.98 4.89
N LYS A 12 2.76 9.92 3.55
CA LYS A 12 2.50 11.08 2.69
C LYS A 12 1.14 11.71 3.02
N LYS A 13 0.10 10.89 3.18
CA LYS A 13 -1.24 11.35 3.53
C LYS A 13 -1.29 11.94 4.94
N GLU A 14 -0.67 11.29 5.92
CA GLU A 14 -0.57 11.82 7.29
C GLU A 14 0.08 13.20 7.34
N PHE A 15 1.15 13.39 6.56
CA PHE A 15 1.83 14.69 6.46
C PHE A 15 0.95 15.75 5.78
N SER A 16 0.23 15.38 4.72
CA SER A 16 -0.65 16.30 3.97
C SER A 16 -1.88 16.71 4.77
N ASP A 17 -2.52 15.75 5.44
CA ASP A 17 -3.80 15.95 6.11
C ASP A 17 -3.62 16.45 7.55
N GLY A 18 -2.42 16.30 8.13
CA GLY A 18 -2.12 16.69 9.51
C GLY A 18 -2.72 15.75 10.56
N GLU A 19 -3.20 14.58 10.15
CA GLU A 19 -3.85 13.59 11.00
C GLU A 19 -3.29 12.19 10.79
N ARG A 20 -3.42 11.34 11.81
CA ARG A 20 -2.95 9.96 11.76
C ARG A 20 -3.85 9.10 10.88
N VAL A 21 -3.26 8.36 9.94
CA VAL A 21 -3.96 7.44 9.04
C VAL A 21 -3.72 6.01 9.53
N THR A 22 -4.77 5.40 10.06
CA THR A 22 -4.69 4.02 10.57
C THR A 22 -5.08 3.00 9.50
N VAL A 23 -4.61 1.75 9.65
CA VAL A 23 -5.05 0.63 8.81
C VAL A 23 -6.58 0.47 8.83
N ALA A 24 -7.23 0.76 9.97
CA ALA A 24 -8.68 0.71 10.08
C ALA A 24 -9.35 1.80 9.23
N ALA A 25 -8.84 3.03 9.26
CA ALA A 25 -9.35 4.13 8.44
C ALA A 25 -9.20 3.85 6.95
N VAL A 26 -8.06 3.30 6.52
CA VAL A 26 -7.86 2.90 5.11
C VAL A 26 -8.84 1.80 4.73
N ALA A 27 -9.03 0.78 5.58
CA ALA A 27 -9.95 -0.32 5.31
C ALA A 27 -11.41 0.17 5.20
N GLU A 28 -11.83 1.07 6.10
CA GLU A 28 -13.16 1.68 6.08
C GLU A 28 -13.39 2.51 4.82
N ALA A 29 -12.46 3.41 4.49
CA ALA A 29 -12.60 4.31 3.35
C ALA A 29 -12.52 3.59 1.99
N THR A 30 -11.72 2.52 1.88
CA THR A 30 -11.54 1.78 0.61
C THR A 30 -12.49 0.59 0.46
N GLY A 31 -13.15 0.17 1.54
CA GLY A 31 -13.90 -1.09 1.59
C GLY A 31 -13.01 -2.34 1.48
N ILE A 32 -11.68 -2.21 1.54
CA ILE A 32 -10.75 -3.34 1.50
C ILE A 32 -10.66 -3.95 2.90
N HIS A 33 -10.74 -5.28 2.99
CA HIS A 33 -10.63 -5.97 4.27
C HIS A 33 -9.31 -5.62 4.98
N ARG A 34 -9.40 -5.28 6.28
CA ARG A 34 -8.26 -4.83 7.11
C ARG A 34 -7.05 -5.78 7.04
N MET A 35 -7.29 -7.09 6.98
CA MET A 35 -6.23 -8.08 6.85
C MET A 35 -5.46 -7.97 5.53
N THR A 36 -6.14 -7.62 4.44
CA THR A 36 -5.50 -7.41 3.13
C THR A 36 -4.57 -6.20 3.19
N ILE A 37 -5.04 -5.08 3.74
CA ILE A 37 -4.21 -3.89 3.96
C ILE A 37 -2.98 -4.22 4.82
N SER A 38 -3.18 -4.95 5.93
CA SER A 38 -2.07 -5.41 6.78
C SER A 38 -1.04 -6.24 6.02
N LYS A 39 -1.49 -7.16 5.15
CA LYS A 39 -0.58 -7.98 4.32
C LYS A 39 0.19 -7.13 3.31
N LEU A 40 -0.46 -6.21 2.63
CA LEU A 40 0.19 -5.28 1.69
C LEU A 40 1.26 -4.42 2.36
N ILE A 41 1.08 -4.08 3.64
CA ILE A 41 2.03 -3.29 4.43
C ILE A 41 3.22 -4.12 4.94
N ASN A 42 2.98 -5.38 5.34
CA ASN A 42 3.94 -6.14 6.14
C ASN A 42 4.58 -7.33 5.41
N HIS A 43 3.97 -7.85 4.33
CA HIS A 43 4.43 -9.05 3.65
C HIS A 43 4.84 -8.74 2.20
N ARG A 44 6.14 -8.97 1.93
CA ARG A 44 6.69 -8.94 0.57
C ARG A 44 5.99 -9.98 -0.31
N GLY A 45 5.72 -9.62 -1.56
CA GLY A 45 5.14 -10.54 -2.55
C GLY A 45 3.66 -10.86 -2.30
N THR A 46 2.98 -10.09 -1.44
CA THR A 46 1.53 -10.23 -1.26
C THR A 46 0.81 -10.07 -2.60
N ASN A 47 0.04 -11.08 -2.99
CA ASN A 47 -0.83 -10.99 -4.14
C ASN A 47 -2.12 -10.22 -3.78
N THR A 48 -2.61 -9.39 -4.71
CA THR A 48 -3.87 -8.65 -4.58
C THR A 48 -4.45 -8.40 -5.97
N GLY A 49 -5.77 -8.22 -6.05
CA GLY A 49 -6.44 -7.87 -7.31
C GLY A 49 -6.20 -6.41 -7.71
N THR A 50 -6.32 -6.12 -9.00
CA THR A 50 -6.23 -4.75 -9.56
C THR A 50 -7.33 -3.82 -9.06
N ASP A 51 -8.48 -4.36 -8.64
CA ASP A 51 -9.55 -3.60 -7.97
C ASP A 51 -9.06 -2.97 -6.65
N ASN A 52 -8.30 -3.72 -5.84
CA ASN A 52 -7.71 -3.18 -4.61
C ASN A 52 -6.68 -2.09 -4.91
N VAL A 53 -5.90 -2.23 -5.99
CA VAL A 53 -4.96 -1.19 -6.45
C VAL A 53 -5.71 0.08 -6.83
N SER A 54 -6.80 -0.06 -7.58
CA SER A 54 -7.63 1.07 -8.04
C SER A 54 -8.24 1.82 -6.85
N LYS A 55 -8.85 1.11 -5.90
CA LYS A 55 -9.43 1.68 -4.67
C LYS A 55 -8.39 2.41 -3.81
N LEU A 56 -7.18 1.86 -3.71
CA LEU A 56 -6.10 2.52 -2.97
C LEU A 56 -5.62 3.78 -3.71
N CYS A 57 -5.48 3.74 -5.04
CA CYS A 57 -5.09 4.92 -5.81
C CYS A 57 -6.13 6.04 -5.70
N GLU A 58 -7.43 5.70 -5.72
CA GLU A 58 -8.52 6.66 -5.50
C GLU A 58 -8.46 7.26 -4.09
N TYR A 59 -8.30 6.42 -3.05
CA TYR A 59 -8.21 6.90 -1.67
C TYR A 59 -7.00 7.81 -1.40
N PHE A 60 -5.85 7.50 -2.00
CA PHE A 60 -4.63 8.29 -1.84
C PHE A 60 -4.47 9.42 -2.86
N ASP A 61 -5.41 9.56 -3.81
CA ASP A 61 -5.32 10.46 -4.96
C ASP A 61 -3.93 10.44 -5.61
N CYS A 62 -3.51 9.24 -6.02
CA CYS A 62 -2.16 9.00 -6.52
C CYS A 62 -2.13 8.25 -7.84
N LYS A 63 -0.99 8.31 -8.52
CA LYS A 63 -0.76 7.45 -9.68
C LYS A 63 -0.42 6.03 -9.23
N VAL A 64 -0.61 5.07 -10.13
CA VAL A 64 -0.32 3.65 -9.83
C VAL A 64 1.15 3.45 -9.45
N GLU A 65 2.07 4.16 -10.11
CA GLU A 65 3.49 4.11 -9.82
C GLU A 65 3.87 4.73 -8.47
N ASP A 66 3.01 5.53 -7.84
CA ASP A 66 3.22 6.00 -6.47
C ASP A 66 2.94 4.87 -5.46
N LEU A 67 1.98 3.99 -5.78
CA LEU A 67 1.52 2.90 -4.92
C LEU A 67 2.30 1.59 -5.11
N ILE A 68 2.70 1.25 -6.34
CA ILE A 68 3.39 0.00 -6.64
C ILE A 68 4.64 0.23 -7.48
N GLU A 69 5.60 -0.67 -7.31
CA GLU A 69 6.79 -0.73 -8.17
C GLU A 69 7.20 -2.18 -8.45
N TYR A 70 7.81 -2.42 -9.60
CA TYR A 70 8.47 -3.68 -9.88
C TYR A 70 9.89 -3.66 -9.31
N VAL A 71 10.21 -4.65 -8.48
CA VAL A 71 11.54 -4.87 -7.91
C VAL A 71 12.10 -6.17 -8.48
N PRO A 72 13.20 -6.15 -9.25
CA PRO A 72 13.88 -7.36 -9.70
C PRO A 72 14.34 -8.21 -8.53
N ASP A 73 14.27 -9.54 -8.66
CA ASP A 73 14.60 -10.43 -7.53
C ASP A 73 16.09 -10.32 -7.11
N ARG A 74 16.98 -9.98 -8.05
CA ARG A 74 18.40 -9.67 -7.78
C ARG A 74 18.62 -8.47 -6.84
N ASP A 75 17.63 -7.60 -6.68
CA ASP A 75 17.72 -6.38 -5.87
C ASP A 75 17.09 -6.58 -4.46
N ILE A 76 16.51 -7.76 -4.21
CA ILE A 76 15.95 -8.13 -2.91
C ILE A 76 17.08 -8.58 -2.00
N LYS A 77 17.40 -7.78 -0.99
CA LYS A 77 18.26 -8.24 0.11
C LYS A 77 17.49 -9.24 0.95
N GLU A 78 18.06 -10.44 1.12
CA GLU A 78 17.64 -11.37 2.16
C GLU A 78 17.84 -10.67 3.51
N ILE A 79 16.78 -10.65 4.31
CA ILE A 79 16.86 -10.20 5.69
C ILE A 79 17.06 -11.51 6.47
N ASP A 80 18.28 -11.73 6.95
CA ASP A 80 18.57 -12.76 7.97
C ASP A 80 17.75 -12.51 9.25
#